data_AF-W2R9R1-F1
#
_entry.id   AF-W2R9R1-F1
#
_cell.length_a   1.000
_cell.length_b   1.000
_cell.length_c   1.000
_cell.angle_alpha   90.00
_cell.angle_beta   90.00
_cell.angle_gamma   90.00
#
_symmetry.space_group_name_H-M   'P 1'
#
loop_
_entity.id
_entity.type
_entity.pdbx_description
1 polymer ?
#
loop_
_entity_poly.entity_id
_entity_poly.type
_entity_poly.pdbx_seq_one_letter_code
_entity_poly.pdbx_strand_id
1 'polypeptide(L)'
;MGRKKARTSVSTPYTAIQQSGSSSKLSRSTPFQDRHLLEFGLKISERNPESEVVFAVARRFCISFGRDEKVGSKRKQTANTKYFKLPFRPEQYRSHLTGQHLNRWEHYLKLSTDAQNVYFDELQSFRSSIHSFVNENQAPVVTCIDRDIVDKIVGQILLDDDDEDSAWTRAKRSNLDLS
;
A
#
# COMPACT_ATOMS: atom_id res chain seq x y z
N MET A 1 19.47 25.08 45.14
CA MET A 1 20.34 24.16 44.38
C MET A 1 19.51 23.36 43.39
N GLY A 2 19.65 23.57 42.08
CA GLY A 2 18.98 22.79 41.05
C GLY A 2 19.99 22.32 40.01
N ARG A 3 20.35 21.04 40.01
CA ARG A 3 21.32 20.45 39.07
C ARG A 3 20.58 19.97 37.81
N LYS A 4 20.74 20.70 36.72
CA LYS A 4 20.40 20.24 35.36
C LYS A 4 21.41 19.18 34.93
N LYS A 5 20.97 18.10 34.30
CA LYS A 5 21.86 17.17 33.58
C LYS A 5 21.46 17.13 32.11
N ALA A 6 22.43 17.51 31.28
CA ALA A 6 22.38 17.50 29.83
C ALA A 6 22.36 16.06 29.28
N ARG A 7 21.63 15.85 28.19
CA ARG A 7 21.56 14.60 27.44
C ARG A 7 22.63 14.62 26.35
N THR A 8 23.82 14.10 26.65
CA THR A 8 24.88 13.91 25.66
C THR A 8 24.59 12.67 24.83
N SER A 9 24.35 12.85 23.54
CA SER A 9 24.29 11.82 22.51
C SER A 9 25.68 11.29 22.23
N VAL A 10 25.92 10.00 22.49
CA VAL A 10 27.11 9.31 21.97
C VAL A 10 26.62 8.29 20.95
N SER A 11 27.00 8.58 19.71
CA SER A 11 26.92 7.68 18.55
C SER A 11 27.90 6.54 18.77
N THR A 12 27.40 5.30 18.81
CA THR A 12 28.26 4.11 18.75
C THR A 12 27.99 3.42 17.41
N PRO A 13 28.98 3.32 16.52
CA PRO A 13 28.84 2.55 15.29
C PRO A 13 28.77 1.06 15.65
N TYR A 14 27.72 0.39 15.17
CA TYR A 14 27.53 -1.05 15.37
C TYR A 14 28.47 -1.81 14.43
N THR A 15 29.63 -2.17 14.95
CA THR A 15 30.58 -3.06 14.28
C THR A 15 29.96 -4.44 14.14
N ALA A 16 29.88 -4.93 12.90
CA ALA A 16 29.51 -6.29 12.58
C ALA A 16 30.52 -7.27 13.21
N ILE A 17 30.01 -8.25 13.97
CA ILE A 17 30.81 -9.39 14.44
C ILE A 17 30.26 -10.63 13.73
N GLN A 18 31.06 -11.19 12.82
CA GLN A 18 30.90 -12.56 12.35
C GLN A 18 31.68 -13.51 13.29
N GLN A 19 30.89 -14.38 13.92
CA GLN A 19 31.14 -15.79 14.26
C GLN A 19 32.56 -16.25 14.63
N SER A 20 32.72 -16.66 15.89
CA SER A 20 33.64 -17.74 16.30
C SER A 20 32.97 -18.64 17.34
N GLY A 21 33.21 -19.95 17.22
CA GLY A 21 32.43 -21.04 17.81
C GLY A 21 32.03 -20.95 19.29
N SER A 22 30.78 -21.31 19.55
CA SER A 22 30.39 -22.06 20.74
C SER A 22 29.20 -22.94 20.36
N SER A 23 29.16 -24.17 20.86
CA SER A 23 28.09 -25.13 20.63
C SER A 23 26.79 -24.66 21.31
N SER A 24 26.13 -23.65 20.72
CA SER A 24 24.83 -23.16 21.14
C SER A 24 23.78 -23.71 20.19
N LYS A 25 22.96 -24.64 20.70
CA LYS A 25 21.62 -25.06 20.21
C LYS A 25 21.34 -24.57 18.78
N LEU A 26 21.59 -25.42 17.77
CA LEU A 26 21.35 -25.11 16.34
C LEU A 26 20.05 -24.31 16.23
N SER A 27 20.16 -22.98 16.10
CA SER A 27 18.98 -22.15 15.92
C SER A 27 18.44 -22.61 14.59
N ARG A 28 17.29 -23.29 14.60
CA ARG A 28 16.65 -23.80 13.39
C ARG A 28 16.32 -22.60 12.51
N SER A 29 17.27 -22.19 11.70
CA SER A 29 17.14 -21.08 10.76
C SER A 29 16.48 -21.66 9.54
N THR A 30 15.15 -21.70 9.56
CA THR A 30 14.38 -22.19 8.42
C THR A 30 14.66 -21.25 7.24
N PRO A 31 15.23 -21.75 6.13
CA PRO A 31 15.46 -20.94 4.95
C PRO A 31 14.12 -20.53 4.33
N PHE A 32 14.16 -19.50 3.48
CA PHE A 32 12.98 -19.10 2.74
C PHE A 32 12.61 -20.18 1.72
N GLN A 33 11.31 -20.35 1.46
CA GLN A 33 10.80 -21.27 0.44
C GLN A 33 10.01 -20.44 -0.55
N ASP A 34 10.33 -20.52 -1.84
CA ASP A 34 9.71 -19.67 -2.86
C ASP A 34 8.21 -19.90 -3.01
N ARG A 35 7.69 -21.08 -2.67
CA ARG A 35 6.25 -21.34 -2.60
C ARG A 35 5.51 -20.37 -1.68
N HIS A 36 6.18 -19.82 -0.67
CA HIS A 36 5.61 -18.84 0.25
C HIS A 36 5.28 -17.51 -0.44
N LEU A 37 5.87 -17.22 -1.61
CA LEU A 37 5.57 -16.01 -2.38
C LEU A 37 4.11 -15.99 -2.82
N LEU A 38 3.65 -17.08 -3.41
CA LEU A 38 2.27 -17.20 -3.85
C LEU A 38 1.34 -17.57 -2.69
N GLU A 39 1.73 -18.55 -1.86
CA GLU A 39 0.89 -19.05 -0.75
C GLU A 39 0.50 -17.93 0.23
N PHE A 40 1.40 -16.99 0.53
CA PHE A 40 1.16 -15.93 1.52
C PHE A 40 1.17 -14.52 0.94
N GLY A 41 1.25 -14.36 -0.40
CA GLY A 41 1.32 -13.06 -1.05
C GLY A 41 2.55 -12.25 -0.60
N LEU A 42 3.74 -12.84 -0.69
CA LEU A 42 5.01 -12.23 -0.32
C LEU A 42 5.81 -11.77 -1.54
N LYS A 43 6.73 -10.82 -1.33
CA LYS A 43 7.71 -10.37 -2.31
C LYS A 43 9.09 -10.36 -1.67
N ILE A 44 10.10 -10.87 -2.37
CA ILE A 44 11.48 -10.81 -1.90
C ILE A 44 11.95 -9.36 -1.92
N SER A 45 12.44 -8.87 -0.78
CA SER A 45 12.94 -7.50 -0.66
C SER A 45 14.46 -7.44 -0.67
N GLU A 46 15.14 -8.47 -0.15
CA GLU A 46 16.60 -8.48 -0.02
C GLU A 46 17.14 -9.90 -0.23
N ARG A 47 18.12 -10.04 -1.12
CA ARG A 47 18.89 -11.27 -1.38
C ARG A 47 20.37 -11.00 -1.17
N ASN A 48 21.09 -12.01 -0.71
CA ASN A 48 22.55 -12.00 -0.71
C ASN A 48 23.04 -12.04 -2.17
N PRO A 49 23.90 -11.09 -2.61
CA PRO A 49 24.40 -11.07 -3.97
C PRO A 49 25.30 -12.26 -4.32
N GLU A 50 25.97 -12.87 -3.34
CA GLU A 50 26.94 -13.96 -3.58
C GLU A 50 26.32 -15.35 -3.41
N SER A 51 25.47 -15.54 -2.40
CA SER A 51 24.88 -16.85 -2.07
C SER A 51 23.43 -17.00 -2.51
N GLU A 52 22.83 -15.95 -3.09
CA GLU A 52 21.41 -15.85 -3.47
C GLU A 52 20.38 -16.08 -2.35
N VAL A 53 20.85 -16.28 -1.11
CA VAL A 53 20.02 -16.50 0.07
C VAL A 53 19.14 -15.28 0.34
N VAL A 54 17.85 -15.52 0.56
CA VAL A 54 16.89 -14.47 0.91
C VAL A 54 17.11 -14.01 2.36
N PHE A 55 17.36 -12.72 2.56
CA PHE A 55 17.51 -12.12 3.89
C PHE A 55 16.21 -11.53 4.42
N ALA A 56 15.40 -10.95 3.53
CA ALA A 56 14.15 -10.33 3.90
C ALA A 56 13.09 -10.49 2.80
N VAL A 57 11.85 -10.63 3.25
CA VAL A 57 10.65 -10.61 2.41
C VAL A 57 9.66 -9.58 2.92
N ALA A 58 9.08 -8.82 2.00
CA ALA A 58 8.02 -7.87 2.26
C ALA A 58 6.66 -8.49 1.96
N ARG A 59 5.61 -8.04 2.65
CA ARG A 59 4.25 -8.47 2.35
C ARG A 59 3.61 -7.61 1.26
N ARG A 60 3.11 -8.23 0.18
CA ARG A 60 2.42 -7.51 -0.92
C ARG A 60 1.14 -6.84 -0.44
N PHE A 61 0.37 -7.46 0.45
CA PHE A 61 -0.85 -6.82 1.00
C PHE A 61 -0.57 -5.48 1.69
N CYS A 62 0.51 -5.35 2.48
CA CYS A 62 0.84 -4.06 3.09
C CYS A 62 1.23 -3.00 2.05
N ILE A 63 1.94 -3.42 1.01
CA ILE A 63 2.40 -2.54 -0.08
C ILE A 63 1.22 -2.03 -0.89
N SER A 64 0.34 -2.94 -1.31
CA SER A 64 -0.78 -2.63 -2.20
C SER A 64 -1.90 -1.90 -1.47
N PHE A 65 -2.28 -2.34 -0.27
CA PHE A 65 -3.51 -1.86 0.38
C PHE A 65 -3.29 -1.11 1.70
N GLY A 66 -2.13 -1.24 2.33
CA GLY A 66 -1.99 -0.87 3.74
C GLY A 66 -2.85 -1.76 4.65
N ARG A 67 -3.06 -1.33 5.90
CA ARG A 67 -3.84 -2.10 6.90
C ARG A 67 -5.32 -2.11 6.52
N ASP A 68 -6.04 -3.23 6.74
CA ASP A 68 -7.49 -3.25 6.55
C ASP A 68 -8.21 -2.31 7.53
N GLU A 69 -9.36 -1.77 7.11
CA GLU A 69 -10.16 -0.90 7.95
C GLU A 69 -10.79 -1.68 9.09
N LYS A 70 -10.55 -1.19 10.30
CA LYS A 70 -11.24 -1.68 11.49
C LYS A 70 -12.45 -0.79 11.71
N VAL A 71 -13.64 -1.39 11.68
CA VAL A 71 -14.91 -0.73 11.98
C VAL A 71 -14.77 0.07 13.28
N GLY A 72 -15.01 1.38 13.21
CA GLY A 72 -14.91 2.31 14.35
C GLY A 72 -13.55 3.01 14.56
N SER A 73 -12.58 2.86 13.66
CA SER A 73 -11.29 3.56 13.77
C SER A 73 -11.40 5.04 13.35
N LYS A 74 -11.12 5.96 14.28
CA LYS A 74 -11.11 7.42 14.01
C LYS A 74 -9.81 7.94 13.36
N ARG A 75 -8.77 7.10 13.20
CA ARG A 75 -7.45 7.53 12.69
C ARG A 75 -7.20 7.00 11.28
N LYS A 76 -6.60 7.85 10.43
CA LYS A 76 -6.07 7.49 9.11
C LYS A 76 -5.05 6.36 9.24
N GLN A 77 -5.17 5.36 8.38
CA GLN A 77 -4.32 4.17 8.41
C GLN A 77 -2.88 4.50 8.05
N THR A 78 -1.94 3.82 8.70
CA THR A 78 -0.52 3.91 8.38
C THR A 78 -0.18 2.88 7.31
N ALA A 79 0.42 3.31 6.20
CA ALA A 79 0.87 2.45 5.10
C ALA A 79 2.27 1.85 5.35
N ASN A 80 2.54 1.37 6.56
CA ASN A 80 3.82 0.76 6.88
C ASN A 80 3.86 -0.68 6.35
N THR A 81 4.91 -1.00 5.58
CA THR A 81 5.14 -2.35 5.04
C THR A 81 5.86 -3.22 6.06
N LYS A 82 5.28 -4.37 6.39
CA LYS A 82 5.95 -5.35 7.24
C LYS A 82 6.96 -6.17 6.43
N TYR A 83 8.16 -6.27 6.98
CA TYR A 83 9.22 -7.16 6.51
C TYR A 83 9.40 -8.32 7.49
N PHE A 84 9.65 -9.51 6.95
CA PHE A 84 10.04 -10.71 7.69
C PHE A 84 11.49 -11.06 7.35
N LYS A 85 12.24 -11.48 8.37
CA LYS A 85 13.63 -11.91 8.27
C LYS A 85 13.75 -13.32 8.85
N LEU A 86 14.93 -13.93 8.69
CA LEU A 86 15.24 -15.24 9.27
C LEU A 86 14.97 -15.28 10.79
N PRO A 87 14.39 -16.38 11.33
CA PRO A 87 13.93 -17.58 10.61
C PRO A 87 12.57 -17.36 9.93
N PHE A 88 12.42 -17.86 8.70
CA PHE A 88 11.18 -17.71 7.94
C PHE A 88 10.13 -18.73 8.40
N ARG A 89 9.14 -18.24 9.18
CA ARG A 89 8.09 -19.09 9.76
C ARG A 89 6.72 -18.77 9.16
N PRO A 90 6.03 -19.74 8.52
CA PRO A 90 4.67 -19.58 8.01
C PRO A 90 3.68 -19.03 9.03
N GLU A 91 3.81 -19.42 10.30
CA GLU A 91 2.97 -18.95 11.40
C GLU A 91 2.98 -17.42 11.56
N GLN A 92 4.15 -16.79 11.38
CA GLN A 92 4.28 -15.34 11.46
C GLN A 92 3.60 -14.64 10.30
N TYR A 93 3.59 -15.27 9.12
CA TYR A 93 2.87 -14.76 7.96
C TYR A 93 1.37 -14.81 8.22
N ARG A 94 0.86 -15.97 8.65
CA ARG A 94 -0.56 -16.19 8.95
C ARG A 94 -1.07 -15.23 10.01
N SER A 95 -0.38 -15.15 11.15
CA SER A 95 -0.74 -14.26 12.27
C SER A 95 -0.88 -12.80 11.83
N HIS A 96 0.06 -12.29 11.03
CA HIS A 96 -0.04 -10.93 10.57
C HIS A 96 -1.12 -10.77 9.46
N LEU A 97 -1.42 -11.79 8.65
CA LEU A 97 -2.44 -11.73 7.59
C LEU A 97 -3.83 -11.64 8.21
N THR A 98 -4.13 -12.56 9.13
CA THR A 98 -5.40 -12.57 9.86
C THR A 98 -5.56 -11.35 10.76
N GLY A 99 -4.48 -10.82 11.33
CA GLY A 99 -4.54 -9.66 12.20
C GLY A 99 -4.74 -8.31 11.49
N GLN A 100 -4.19 -8.15 10.28
CA GLN A 100 -4.10 -6.84 9.63
C GLN A 100 -4.74 -6.76 8.24
N HIS A 101 -4.98 -7.90 7.58
CA HIS A 101 -5.60 -7.96 6.26
C HIS A 101 -6.67 -9.05 6.16
N LEU A 102 -7.48 -9.24 7.20
CA LEU A 102 -8.39 -10.39 7.29
C LEU A 102 -9.30 -10.50 6.06
N ASN A 103 -9.97 -9.42 5.68
CA ASN A 103 -10.94 -9.42 4.59
C ASN A 103 -10.28 -9.75 3.25
N ARG A 104 -9.15 -9.09 2.97
CA ARG A 104 -8.42 -9.29 1.71
C ARG A 104 -7.72 -10.64 1.65
N TRP A 105 -7.28 -11.16 2.79
CA TRP A 105 -6.68 -12.47 2.89
C TRP A 105 -7.71 -13.58 2.64
N GLU A 106 -8.89 -13.48 3.24
CA GLU A 106 -10.00 -14.42 2.97
C GLU A 106 -10.44 -14.40 1.51
N HIS A 107 -10.47 -13.22 0.89
CA HIS A 107 -10.73 -13.10 -0.54
C HIS A 107 -9.65 -13.80 -1.36
N TYR A 108 -8.37 -13.52 -1.08
CA TYR A 108 -7.23 -14.10 -1.79
C TYR A 108 -7.19 -15.64 -1.72
N LEU A 109 -7.56 -16.22 -0.56
CA LEU A 109 -7.63 -17.67 -0.38
C LEU A 109 -8.70 -18.35 -1.25
N LYS A 110 -9.74 -17.63 -1.68
CA LYS A 110 -10.81 -18.16 -2.54
C LYS A 110 -10.47 -18.08 -4.03
N LEU A 111 -9.41 -17.36 -4.40
CA LEU A 111 -8.99 -17.21 -5.78
C LEU A 111 -8.30 -18.47 -6.29
N SER A 112 -8.40 -18.72 -7.60
CA SER A 112 -7.59 -19.73 -8.27
C SER A 112 -6.11 -19.33 -8.28
N THR A 113 -5.21 -20.29 -8.48
CA THR A 113 -3.77 -20.06 -8.58
C THR A 113 -3.43 -19.01 -9.65
N ASP A 114 -4.09 -19.06 -10.80
CA ASP A 114 -3.89 -18.09 -11.90
C ASP A 114 -4.31 -16.69 -11.48
N ALA A 115 -5.48 -16.56 -10.84
CA ALA A 115 -5.96 -15.28 -10.32
C ALA A 115 -5.06 -14.74 -9.20
N GLN A 116 -4.52 -15.60 -8.33
CA GLN A 116 -3.57 -15.19 -7.28
C GLN A 116 -2.28 -14.60 -7.85
N ASN A 117 -1.79 -15.11 -8.99
CA ASN A 117 -0.57 -14.60 -9.64
C ASN A 117 -0.74 -13.14 -10.07
N VAL A 118 -1.88 -12.79 -10.66
CA VAL A 118 -2.16 -11.43 -11.17
C VAL A 118 -2.79 -10.49 -10.14
N TYR A 119 -3.31 -11.03 -9.02
CA TYR A 119 -4.10 -10.29 -8.02
C TYR A 119 -3.48 -8.96 -7.58
N PHE A 120 -2.17 -8.93 -7.33
CA PHE A 120 -1.51 -7.71 -6.85
C PHE A 120 -0.97 -6.81 -7.97
N ASP A 121 -0.87 -7.31 -9.20
CA ASP A 121 -0.29 -6.58 -10.34
C ASP A 121 -1.34 -5.63 -10.94
N GLU A 122 -2.59 -6.09 -11.04
CA GLU A 122 -3.74 -5.25 -11.44
C GLU A 122 -3.91 -4.03 -10.51
N LEU A 123 -3.55 -4.18 -9.24
CA LEU A 123 -3.73 -3.15 -8.21
C LEU A 123 -2.59 -2.14 -8.14
N GLN A 124 -1.38 -2.48 -8.59
CA GLN A 124 -0.26 -1.54 -8.59
C GLN A 124 -0.42 -0.44 -9.63
N SER A 125 -1.20 -0.67 -10.69
CA SER A 125 -1.47 0.32 -11.73
C SER A 125 -2.25 1.55 -11.24
N PHE A 126 -2.89 1.51 -10.06
CA PHE A 126 -3.78 2.59 -9.60
C PHE A 126 -3.22 3.47 -8.46
N ARG A 127 -1.94 3.36 -8.09
CA ARG A 127 -1.39 4.29 -7.09
C ARG A 127 -1.22 5.69 -7.71
N SER A 128 -2.16 6.58 -7.42
CA SER A 128 -2.13 7.99 -7.81
C SER A 128 -0.87 8.68 -7.25
N SER A 129 0.18 8.76 -8.07
CA SER A 129 1.42 9.46 -7.76
C SER A 129 1.28 10.98 -7.88
N ILE A 130 0.21 11.46 -8.53
CA ILE A 130 -0.06 12.87 -8.83
C ILE A 130 -0.07 13.74 -7.56
N HIS A 131 -0.64 13.26 -6.46
CA HIS A 131 -0.73 14.05 -5.21
C HIS A 131 0.64 14.42 -4.62
N SER A 132 1.71 13.68 -4.93
CA SER A 132 3.07 14.06 -4.50
C SER A 132 3.62 15.26 -5.26
N PHE A 133 3.11 15.51 -6.46
CA PHE A 133 3.55 16.59 -7.36
C PHE A 133 2.58 17.79 -7.36
N VAL A 134 1.33 17.59 -6.93
CA VAL A 134 0.32 18.66 -6.80
C VAL A 134 0.27 19.11 -5.34
N ASN A 135 1.20 19.97 -4.95
CA ASN A 135 1.20 20.64 -3.65
C ASN A 135 1.28 22.16 -3.84
N GLU A 136 0.62 22.95 -3.01
CA GLU A 136 0.46 24.41 -3.17
C GLU A 136 1.77 25.20 -3.26
N ASN A 137 2.90 24.61 -2.83
CA ASN A 137 4.21 25.26 -2.80
C ASN A 137 5.15 24.82 -3.96
N GLN A 138 4.66 24.07 -4.95
CA GLN A 138 5.46 23.64 -6.11
C GLN A 138 5.07 24.39 -7.39
N ALA A 139 6.02 24.50 -8.32
CA ALA A 139 5.78 25.09 -9.62
C ALA A 139 4.69 24.29 -10.39
N PRO A 140 3.86 24.95 -11.23
CA PRO A 140 2.82 24.27 -11.99
C PRO A 140 3.38 23.12 -12.83
N VAL A 141 2.79 21.92 -12.68
CA VAL A 141 3.10 20.78 -13.54
C VAL A 141 2.28 20.90 -14.82
N VAL A 142 2.94 21.29 -15.91
CA VAL A 142 2.31 21.36 -17.24
C VAL A 142 2.55 20.04 -17.96
N THR A 143 1.48 19.30 -18.25
CA THR A 143 1.54 18.10 -19.10
C THR A 143 0.74 18.32 -20.36
N CYS A 144 1.36 18.08 -21.51
CA CYS A 144 0.66 18.03 -22.78
C CYS A 144 0.00 16.66 -22.92
N ILE A 145 -1.32 16.64 -23.05
CA ILE A 145 -2.10 15.42 -23.32
C ILE A 145 -2.59 15.52 -24.75
N ASP A 146 -2.50 14.41 -25.49
CA ASP A 146 -3.00 14.35 -26.86
C ASP A 146 -4.51 14.63 -26.90
N ARG A 147 -4.93 15.42 -27.87
CA ARG A 147 -6.34 15.83 -28.01
C ARG A 147 -7.27 14.63 -28.14
N ASP A 148 -6.85 13.59 -28.86
CA ASP A 148 -7.66 12.40 -29.06
C ASP A 148 -7.92 11.65 -27.75
N ILE A 149 -7.01 11.75 -26.77
CA ILE A 149 -7.19 11.13 -25.45
C ILE A 149 -8.25 11.89 -24.66
N VAL A 150 -8.22 13.23 -24.72
CA VAL A 150 -9.20 14.09 -24.02
C VAL A 150 -10.59 13.86 -24.60
N ASP A 151 -10.73 13.91 -25.91
CA ASP A 151 -12.03 13.81 -26.59
C ASP A 151 -12.67 12.42 -26.41
N LYS A 152 -11.87 11.34 -26.41
CA LYS A 152 -12.39 9.96 -26.30
C LYS A 152 -12.65 9.50 -24.86
N ILE A 153 -11.87 9.97 -23.89
CA ILE A 153 -11.95 9.44 -22.52
C ILE A 153 -12.60 10.45 -21.58
N VAL A 154 -12.13 11.70 -21.58
CA VAL A 154 -12.65 12.73 -20.67
C VAL A 154 -14.01 13.23 -21.15
N GLY A 155 -14.18 13.39 -22.47
CA GLY A 155 -15.46 13.79 -23.06
C GLY A 155 -16.60 12.82 -22.74
N GLN A 156 -16.35 11.51 -22.89
CA GLN A 156 -17.37 10.49 -22.62
C GLN A 156 -17.68 10.37 -21.12
N ILE A 157 -16.68 10.44 -20.23
CA ILE A 157 -16.92 10.23 -18.79
C ILE A 157 -17.60 11.44 -18.11
N LEU A 158 -17.34 12.67 -18.57
CA LEU A 158 -17.82 13.90 -17.92
C LEU A 158 -19.02 14.55 -18.63
N LEU A 159 -19.28 14.22 -19.89
CA LEU A 159 -20.30 14.87 -20.73
C LEU A 159 -21.26 13.87 -21.38
N ASP A 160 -21.39 12.67 -20.83
CA ASP A 160 -22.56 11.84 -21.12
C ASP A 160 -23.79 12.50 -20.45
N ASP A 161 -24.41 13.41 -21.20
CA ASP A 161 -25.75 13.95 -20.92
C ASP A 161 -26.76 12.80 -21.01
N ASP A 162 -27.00 12.13 -19.87
CA ASP A 162 -28.22 11.33 -19.66
C ASP A 162 -29.41 12.26 -19.32
N ASP A 163 -29.51 13.41 -20.01
CA ASP A 163 -30.60 14.37 -19.89
C ASP A 163 -31.76 13.98 -20.84
N GLU A 164 -32.47 12.90 -20.52
CA GLU A 164 -33.89 12.79 -20.86
C GLU A 164 -34.73 13.55 -19.81
N ASP A 165 -34.46 14.85 -19.63
CA ASP A 165 -35.25 15.70 -18.74
C ASP A 165 -36.44 16.32 -19.48
N SER A 166 -37.54 15.56 -19.43
CA SER A 166 -38.90 15.97 -19.73
C SER A 166 -39.29 17.25 -18.94
N ALA A 167 -39.40 18.35 -19.68
CA ALA A 167 -40.30 19.49 -19.43
C ALA A 167 -40.51 19.95 -17.97
N TRP A 168 -39.64 20.83 -17.46
CA TRP A 168 -40.00 21.75 -16.38
C TRP A 168 -39.81 23.23 -16.78
N THR A 169 -40.72 23.74 -17.61
CA THR A 169 -40.87 25.20 -17.76
C THR A 169 -41.82 25.71 -16.68
N ARG A 170 -41.22 26.24 -15.61
CA ARG A 170 -41.92 26.90 -14.50
C ARG A 170 -42.54 28.23 -14.99
N ALA A 171 -43.86 28.27 -15.08
CA ALA A 171 -44.64 29.47 -15.35
C ALA A 171 -44.31 30.61 -14.36
N LYS A 172 -43.85 31.75 -14.88
CA LYS A 172 -43.76 33.00 -14.10
C LYS A 172 -45.16 33.62 -14.00
N ARG A 173 -45.80 33.47 -12.84
CA ARG A 173 -46.82 34.42 -12.36
C ARG A 173 -46.11 35.69 -11.91
N SER A 174 -46.34 36.81 -12.57
CA SER A 174 -46.12 38.13 -11.99
C SER A 174 -47.47 38.84 -11.91
N ASN A 175 -47.97 38.97 -10.69
CA ASN A 175 -49.07 39.84 -10.32
C ASN A 175 -48.48 40.81 -9.30
N LEU A 176 -48.40 42.10 -9.63
CA LEU A 176 -48.56 43.25 -8.75
C LEU A 176 -48.24 44.51 -9.57
N ASP A 177 -49.25 45.29 -9.91
CA ASP A 177 -49.17 46.72 -9.65
C ASP A 177 -50.55 47.25 -9.24
N LEU A 178 -50.56 47.92 -8.10
CA LEU A 178 -51.68 48.61 -7.45
C LEU A 178 -51.14 49.99 -7.11
N SER A 179 -51.48 51.00 -7.93
CA SER A 179 -52.05 52.27 -7.46
C SER A 179 -52.54 53.11 -8.63
#